data_AF-A0A7X8GJV8-F1
#
_entry.id   AF-A0A7X8GJV8-F1
#
_cell.length_a   1.000
_cell.length_b   1.000
_cell.length_c   1.000
_cell.angle_alpha   90.00
_cell.angle_beta   90.00
_cell.angle_gamma   90.00
#
_symmetry.space_group_name_H-M   'P 1'
#
loop_
_entity.id
_entity.type
_entity.pdbx_description
1 polymer ?
#
loop_
_entity_poly.entity_id
_entity_poly.type
_entity_poly.pdbx_seq_one_letter_code
_entity_poly.pdbx_strand_id
1 'polypeptide(L)'
;MVDPAAWSAELESLEPAAWPAYLGEHSGLPGPRANLPLATAAATAASEQVIDELLRDGGEYQTMCAAAALGRRAAEPQSEARARTLASDERWRVREGVAIGLQLLGDINPEAVPPIVLRWADDPDPLVQRAAAAAICEPRLLRSPEAAAVAIEVCRRATRHLVAMASQRRKQPDQTP
;
A
#
# COMPACT_ATOMS: atom_id res chain seq x y z
N MET A 1 -20.02 -12.46 7.39
CA MET A 1 -18.79 -11.66 7.41
C MET A 1 -17.88 -12.36 8.39
N VAL A 2 -16.77 -12.94 7.94
CA VAL A 2 -15.83 -13.61 8.85
C VAL A 2 -15.23 -12.55 9.77
N ASP A 3 -15.13 -12.85 11.06
CA ASP A 3 -14.52 -11.99 12.07
C ASP A 3 -13.04 -11.75 11.72
N PRO A 4 -12.54 -10.50 11.65
CA PRO A 4 -11.11 -10.23 11.47
C PRO A 4 -10.19 -10.99 12.44
N ALA A 5 -10.66 -11.25 13.66
CA ALA A 5 -9.91 -12.05 14.64
C ALA A 5 -9.75 -13.53 14.23
N ALA A 6 -10.69 -14.08 13.46
CA ALA A 6 -10.59 -15.45 12.95
C ALA A 6 -9.46 -15.58 11.92
N TRP A 7 -9.29 -14.59 11.03
CA TRP A 7 -8.22 -14.63 10.03
C TRP A 7 -6.82 -14.62 10.63
N SER A 8 -6.57 -13.80 11.67
CA SER A 8 -5.26 -13.78 12.32
C SER A 8 -4.92 -15.14 12.94
N ALA A 9 -5.87 -15.75 13.65
CA ALA A 9 -5.66 -17.05 14.28
C ALA A 9 -5.40 -18.17 13.25
N GLU A 10 -6.13 -18.15 12.13
CA GLU A 10 -5.90 -19.10 11.04
C GLU A 10 -4.50 -18.91 10.42
N LEU A 11 -4.13 -17.67 10.09
CA LEU A 11 -2.82 -17.36 9.50
C LEU A 11 -1.64 -17.70 10.43
N GLU A 12 -1.76 -17.43 11.73
CA GLU A 12 -0.74 -17.74 12.74
C GLU A 12 -0.53 -19.25 12.93
N SER A 13 -1.52 -20.07 12.58
CA SER A 13 -1.43 -21.53 12.64
C SER A 13 -0.73 -22.16 11.43
N LEU A 14 -0.51 -21.37 10.36
CA LEU A 14 0.06 -21.85 9.11
C LEU A 14 1.58 -21.69 9.08
N GLU A 15 2.26 -22.70 8.55
CA GLU A 15 3.66 -22.58 8.14
C GLU A 15 3.81 -21.52 7.03
N PRO A 16 4.90 -20.74 6.99
CA PRO A 16 5.08 -19.67 6.02
C PRO A 16 4.86 -20.08 4.55
N ALA A 17 5.27 -21.29 4.18
CA ALA A 17 5.13 -21.82 2.83
C ALA A 17 3.66 -22.13 2.43
N ALA A 18 2.74 -22.25 3.40
CA ALA A 18 1.32 -22.50 3.14
C ALA A 18 0.52 -21.21 2.90
N TRP A 19 1.06 -20.06 3.29
CA TRP A 19 0.37 -18.76 3.17
C TRP A 19 -0.05 -18.41 1.74
N PRO A 20 0.79 -18.56 0.69
CA PRO A 20 0.39 -18.17 -0.65
C PRO A 20 -0.85 -18.92 -1.16
N ALA A 21 -0.93 -20.23 -0.90
CA ALA A 21 -2.06 -21.07 -1.31
C ALA A 21 -3.34 -20.70 -0.55
N TYR A 22 -3.24 -20.58 0.77
CA TYR A 22 -4.36 -20.21 1.63
C TYR A 22 -4.92 -18.81 1.28
N LEU A 23 -4.04 -17.81 1.13
CA LEU A 23 -4.46 -16.46 0.73
C LEU A 23 -5.11 -16.47 -0.66
N GLY A 24 -4.61 -17.28 -1.59
CA GLY A 24 -5.20 -17.44 -2.92
C GLY A 24 -6.63 -17.97 -2.86
N GLU A 25 -6.86 -19.04 -2.09
CA GLU A 25 -8.18 -19.66 -1.91
C GLU A 25 -9.22 -18.70 -1.29
N HIS A 26 -8.78 -17.87 -0.34
CA HIS A 26 -9.64 -16.93 0.38
C HIS A 26 -9.60 -15.49 -0.17
N SER A 27 -8.96 -15.29 -1.33
CA SER A 27 -8.70 -13.96 -1.90
C SER A 27 -9.95 -13.22 -2.37
N GLY A 28 -10.98 -13.95 -2.78
CA GLY A 28 -12.10 -13.41 -3.56
C GLY A 28 -11.74 -13.10 -5.02
N LEU A 29 -10.58 -13.54 -5.52
CA LEU A 29 -10.15 -13.39 -6.91
C LEU A 29 -10.38 -14.68 -7.73
N PRO A 30 -10.74 -14.59 -9.03
CA PRO A 30 -10.93 -13.39 -9.84
C PRO A 30 -12.37 -12.81 -9.73
N GLY A 31 -12.78 -12.33 -8.56
CA GLY A 31 -13.97 -11.52 -8.35
C GLY A 31 -13.71 -10.02 -8.33
N PRO A 32 -14.78 -9.19 -8.28
CA PRO A 32 -14.67 -7.74 -8.33
C PRO A 32 -14.06 -7.13 -7.06
N ARG A 33 -14.01 -7.87 -5.94
CA ARG A 33 -13.53 -7.39 -4.64
C ARG A 33 -12.57 -8.38 -4.03
N ALA A 34 -11.38 -7.89 -3.67
CA ALA A 34 -10.45 -8.63 -2.85
C ALA A 34 -10.95 -8.70 -1.39
N ASN A 35 -10.56 -9.73 -0.66
CA ASN A 35 -10.88 -9.90 0.76
C ASN A 35 -10.02 -8.98 1.64
N LEU A 36 -10.35 -7.68 1.71
CA LEU A 36 -9.59 -6.70 2.49
C LEU A 36 -9.42 -7.06 3.99
N PRO A 37 -10.42 -7.63 4.69
CA PRO A 37 -10.21 -8.10 6.06
C PRO A 37 -9.06 -9.10 6.20
N LEU A 38 -8.97 -10.07 5.29
CA LEU A 38 -7.86 -11.04 5.28
C LEU A 38 -6.52 -10.38 4.90
N ALA A 39 -6.51 -9.46 3.93
CA ALA A 39 -5.29 -8.71 3.58
C ALA A 39 -4.74 -7.90 4.77
N THR A 40 -5.63 -7.28 5.57
CA THR A 40 -5.26 -6.57 6.81
C THR A 40 -4.72 -7.52 7.88
N ALA A 41 -5.34 -8.69 8.06
CA ALA A 41 -4.85 -9.71 8.98
C ALA A 41 -3.45 -10.19 8.56
N ALA A 42 -3.27 -10.51 7.26
CA ALA A 42 -1.99 -10.90 6.69
C ALA A 42 -0.91 -9.83 6.88
N ALA A 43 -1.22 -8.55 6.61
CA ALA A 43 -0.29 -7.44 6.82
C ALA A 43 0.17 -7.29 8.28
N THR A 44 -0.67 -7.70 9.23
CA THR A 44 -0.39 -7.61 10.66
C THR A 44 0.46 -8.77 11.14
N ALA A 45 0.18 -9.99 10.66
CA ALA A 45 0.82 -11.22 11.12
C ALA A 45 2.07 -11.65 10.32
N ALA A 46 2.24 -11.18 9.07
CA ALA A 46 3.32 -11.65 8.20
C ALA A 46 4.71 -11.33 8.76
N SER A 47 5.53 -12.37 8.91
CA SER A 47 6.97 -12.25 9.14
C SER A 47 7.72 -11.89 7.85
N GLU A 48 9.00 -11.52 7.94
CA GLU A 48 9.85 -11.27 6.77
C GLU A 48 9.87 -12.46 5.81
N GLN A 49 9.97 -13.68 6.35
CA GLN A 49 9.95 -14.91 5.56
C GLN A 49 8.63 -15.07 4.80
N VAL A 50 7.49 -14.82 5.46
CA VAL A 50 6.18 -14.86 4.81
C VAL A 50 6.09 -13.83 3.69
N ILE A 51 6.54 -12.60 3.92
CA ILE A 51 6.55 -11.55 2.89
C ILE A 51 7.34 -12.03 1.66
N ASP A 52 8.51 -12.64 1.87
CA ASP A 52 9.34 -13.16 0.78
C ASP A 52 8.67 -14.34 0.04
N GLU A 53 7.98 -15.24 0.75
CA GLU A 53 7.18 -16.30 0.12
C GLU A 53 6.06 -15.73 -0.78
N LEU A 54 5.33 -14.73 -0.29
CA LEU A 54 4.23 -14.10 -1.03
C LEU A 54 4.71 -13.36 -2.29
N LEU A 55 5.84 -12.67 -2.20
CA LEU A 55 6.44 -12.00 -3.35
C LEU A 55 7.00 -13.00 -4.36
N ARG A 56 7.51 -14.15 -3.91
CA ARG A 56 8.02 -15.22 -4.78
C ARG A 56 6.90 -15.92 -5.55
N ASP A 57 5.77 -16.18 -4.89
CA ASP A 57 4.57 -16.71 -5.54
C ASP A 57 4.06 -15.76 -6.63
N GLY A 58 4.03 -14.45 -6.32
CA GLY A 58 3.79 -13.40 -7.32
C GLY A 58 2.34 -13.24 -7.76
N GLY A 59 1.40 -14.02 -7.20
CA GLY A 59 -0.03 -13.83 -7.43
C GLY A 59 -0.50 -12.43 -7.01
N GLU A 60 -1.52 -11.87 -7.69
CA GLU A 60 -1.97 -10.49 -7.46
C GLU A 60 -2.36 -10.24 -6.00
N TYR A 61 -3.10 -11.16 -5.39
CA TYR A 61 -3.56 -11.03 -4.01
C TYR A 61 -2.43 -11.25 -2.99
N GLN A 62 -1.55 -12.23 -3.24
CA GLN A 62 -0.37 -12.50 -2.42
C GLN A 62 0.57 -11.29 -2.41
N THR A 63 0.83 -10.72 -3.59
CA THR A 63 1.62 -9.50 -3.74
C THR A 63 0.95 -8.30 -3.06
N MET A 64 -0.38 -8.18 -3.12
CA MET A 64 -1.14 -7.17 -2.37
C MET A 64 -0.95 -7.33 -0.84
N CYS A 65 -1.05 -8.55 -0.32
CA CYS A 65 -0.82 -8.82 1.11
C CYS A 65 0.63 -8.48 1.53
N ALA A 66 1.61 -8.85 0.71
CA ALA A 66 3.02 -8.50 0.94
C ALA A 66 3.23 -6.97 0.92
N ALA A 67 2.62 -6.27 -0.04
CA ALA A 67 2.66 -4.83 -0.15
C ALA A 67 2.08 -4.13 1.10
N ALA A 68 0.96 -4.65 1.62
CA ALA A 68 0.36 -4.15 2.85
C ALA A 68 1.24 -4.41 4.09
N ALA A 69 1.85 -5.58 4.21
CA ALA A 69 2.79 -5.90 5.28
C ALA A 69 4.01 -4.96 5.27
N LEU A 70 4.59 -4.73 4.07
CA LEU A 70 5.72 -3.82 3.88
C LEU A 70 5.34 -2.37 4.17
N GLY A 71 4.17 -1.91 3.72
CA GLY A 71 3.66 -0.57 4.03
C GLY A 71 3.45 -0.36 5.52
N ARG A 72 2.93 -1.37 6.24
CA ARG A 72 2.75 -1.32 7.70
C ARG A 72 4.08 -1.21 8.45
N ARG A 73 5.16 -1.74 7.87
CA ARG A 73 6.53 -1.71 8.41
C ARG A 73 7.38 -0.57 7.85
N ALA A 74 6.80 0.37 7.10
CA ALA A 74 7.54 1.41 6.39
C ALA A 74 8.30 2.41 7.27
N ALA A 75 8.17 2.34 8.60
CA ALA A 75 9.08 3.04 9.51
C ALA A 75 10.52 2.48 9.43
N GLU A 76 10.67 1.23 8.99
CA GLU A 76 11.97 0.59 8.68
C GLU A 76 12.39 0.94 7.25
N PRO A 77 13.59 1.52 7.02
CA PRO A 77 14.01 1.97 5.69
C PRO A 77 13.98 0.89 4.60
N GLN A 78 14.32 -0.36 4.95
CA GLN A 78 14.29 -1.48 4.01
C GLN A 78 12.86 -1.84 3.59
N SER A 79 11.94 -1.89 4.55
CA SER A 79 10.52 -2.13 4.31
C SER A 79 9.90 -0.98 3.50
N GLU A 80 10.26 0.27 3.81
CA GLU A 80 9.83 1.45 3.05
C GLU A 80 10.27 1.37 1.58
N ALA A 81 11.54 1.05 1.31
CA ALA A 81 12.07 0.97 -0.06
C ALA A 81 11.35 -0.10 -0.90
N ARG A 82 11.02 -1.25 -0.29
CA ARG A 82 10.26 -2.32 -0.95
C ARG A 82 8.79 -1.91 -1.17
N ALA A 83 8.16 -1.29 -0.17
CA ALA A 83 6.81 -0.75 -0.31
C ALA A 83 6.74 0.31 -1.42
N ARG A 84 7.73 1.20 -1.50
CA ARG A 84 7.85 2.20 -2.59
C ARG A 84 7.91 1.52 -3.95
N THR A 85 8.67 0.44 -4.09
CA THR A 85 8.76 -0.31 -5.36
C THR A 85 7.39 -0.88 -5.75
N LEU A 86 6.66 -1.45 -4.79
CA LEU A 86 5.31 -2.00 -5.02
C LEU A 86 4.24 -0.91 -5.22
N ALA A 87 4.48 0.34 -4.79
CA ALA A 87 3.58 1.45 -5.06
C ALA A 87 3.54 1.81 -6.56
N SER A 88 4.59 1.45 -7.31
CA SER A 88 4.70 1.60 -8.77
C SER A 88 4.23 0.36 -9.54
N ASP A 89 3.75 -0.68 -8.88
CA ASP A 89 3.34 -1.93 -9.53
C ASP A 89 2.20 -1.69 -10.54
N GLU A 90 2.20 -2.40 -11.67
CA GLU A 90 1.18 -2.26 -12.72
C GLU A 90 -0.22 -2.66 -12.22
N ARG A 91 -0.29 -3.61 -11.28
CA ARG A 91 -1.54 -4.16 -10.73
C ARG A 91 -2.11 -3.21 -9.69
N TRP A 92 -3.31 -2.71 -9.94
CA TRP A 92 -3.94 -1.71 -9.07
C TRP A 92 -4.11 -2.21 -7.62
N ARG A 93 -4.41 -3.50 -7.42
CA ARG A 93 -4.58 -4.08 -6.08
C ARG A 93 -3.30 -4.07 -5.26
N VAL A 94 -2.16 -4.30 -5.90
CA VAL A 94 -0.85 -4.25 -5.23
C VAL A 94 -0.58 -2.84 -4.71
N ARG A 95 -0.86 -1.82 -5.54
CA ARG A 95 -0.75 -0.41 -5.14
C ARG A 95 -1.71 -0.06 -3.98
N GLU A 96 -2.92 -0.59 -4.00
CA GLU A 96 -3.84 -0.43 -2.86
C GLU A 96 -3.31 -1.10 -1.60
N GLY A 97 -2.67 -2.27 -1.73
CA GLY A 97 -1.98 -2.93 -0.62
C GLY A 97 -0.99 -1.98 0.07
N VAL A 98 -0.17 -1.26 -0.69
CA VAL A 98 0.77 -0.28 -0.11
C VAL A 98 0.04 0.81 0.67
N ALA A 99 -1.03 1.39 0.10
CA ALA A 99 -1.82 2.42 0.78
C ALA A 99 -2.44 1.89 2.08
N ILE A 100 -3.04 0.70 2.05
CA ILE A 100 -3.58 0.02 3.24
C ILE A 100 -2.47 -0.17 4.29
N GLY A 101 -1.30 -0.65 3.88
CA GLY A 101 -0.15 -0.83 4.77
C GLY A 101 0.25 0.47 5.48
N LEU A 102 0.39 1.57 4.74
CA LEU A 102 0.70 2.88 5.32
C LEU A 102 -0.41 3.39 6.26
N GLN A 103 -1.68 3.08 5.97
CA GLN A 103 -2.78 3.39 6.88
C GLN A 103 -2.68 2.59 8.19
N LEU A 104 -2.34 1.30 8.10
CA LEU A 104 -2.11 0.45 9.27
C LEU A 104 -0.89 0.90 10.09
N LEU A 105 0.16 1.41 9.43
CA LEU A 105 1.27 2.09 10.13
C LEU A 105 0.75 3.31 10.89
N GLY A 106 -0.11 4.12 10.28
CA GLY A 106 -0.72 5.28 10.93
C GLY A 106 -1.61 4.93 12.12
N ASP A 107 -2.27 3.77 12.09
CA ASP A 107 -3.08 3.28 13.21
C ASP A 107 -2.23 2.92 14.45
N ILE A 108 -0.97 2.49 14.27
CA ILE A 108 -0.08 2.07 15.37
C ILE A 108 1.00 3.09 15.74
N ASN A 109 1.44 3.91 14.78
CA ASN A 109 2.49 4.91 14.93
C ASN A 109 2.21 6.11 13.99
N PRO A 110 1.25 6.97 14.35
CA PRO A 110 0.80 8.07 13.50
C PRO A 110 1.93 9.04 13.13
N GLU A 111 2.91 9.25 14.01
CA GLU A 111 4.04 10.16 13.79
C GLU A 111 5.04 9.65 12.74
N ALA A 112 5.05 8.34 12.45
CA ALA A 112 5.94 7.77 11.42
C ALA A 112 5.45 8.03 10.00
N VAL A 113 4.15 8.25 9.78
CA VAL A 113 3.56 8.38 8.44
C VAL A 113 3.92 9.70 7.75
N PRO A 114 3.79 10.89 8.39
CA PRO A 114 4.07 12.18 7.75
C PRO A 114 5.39 12.28 6.98
N PRO A 115 6.57 11.92 7.54
CA PRO A 115 7.83 12.01 6.81
C PRO A 115 7.90 11.06 5.60
N ILE A 116 7.17 9.95 5.60
CA ILE A 116 7.10 9.01 4.48
C ILE A 116 6.24 9.61 3.37
N VAL A 117 4.99 9.96 3.68
CA VAL A 117 4.03 10.43 2.66
C VAL A 117 4.42 11.78 2.07
N LEU A 118 5.06 12.67 2.84
CA LEU A 118 5.57 13.95 2.31
C LEU A 118 6.71 13.75 1.31
N ARG A 119 7.62 12.78 1.56
CA ARG A 119 8.67 12.41 0.61
C ARG A 119 8.09 11.75 -0.64
N TRP A 120 7.15 10.83 -0.46
CA TRP A 120 6.50 10.13 -1.57
C TRP A 120 5.62 11.05 -2.43
N ALA A 121 5.07 12.13 -1.84
CA ALA A 121 4.32 13.14 -2.58
C ALA A 121 5.19 13.96 -3.56
N ASP A 122 6.51 13.98 -3.36
CA ASP A 122 7.49 14.59 -4.26
C ASP A 122 8.27 13.53 -5.09
N ASP A 123 7.86 12.25 -5.03
CA ASP A 123 8.49 11.18 -5.79
C ASP A 123 8.34 11.43 -7.30
N PRO A 124 9.35 11.12 -8.14
CA PRO A 124 9.21 11.26 -9.60
C PRO A 124 8.10 10.39 -10.21
N ASP A 125 7.71 9.29 -9.56
CA ASP A 125 6.65 8.41 -10.05
C ASP A 125 5.26 8.84 -9.53
N PRO A 126 4.31 9.20 -10.42
CA PRO A 126 2.96 9.58 -10.01
C PRO A 126 2.17 8.48 -9.28
N LEU A 127 2.51 7.20 -9.46
CA LEU A 127 1.87 6.10 -8.73
C LEU A 127 2.31 6.05 -7.26
N VAL A 128 3.56 6.42 -6.97
CA VAL A 128 4.06 6.59 -5.60
C VAL A 128 3.39 7.80 -4.93
N GLN A 129 3.26 8.91 -5.65
CA GLN A 129 2.52 10.09 -5.17
C GLN A 129 1.06 9.75 -4.85
N ARG A 130 0.42 8.94 -5.70
CA ARG A 130 -0.95 8.45 -5.48
C ARG A 130 -1.02 7.62 -4.21
N ALA A 131 -0.08 6.71 -3.97
CA ALA A 131 -0.06 5.89 -2.75
C ALA A 131 0.04 6.77 -1.49
N ALA A 132 0.88 7.80 -1.51
CA ALA A 132 0.98 8.78 -0.42
C ALA A 132 -0.36 9.48 -0.13
N ALA A 133 -1.01 9.99 -1.17
CA ALA A 133 -2.31 10.66 -1.04
C ALA A 133 -3.41 9.70 -0.55
N ALA A 134 -3.50 8.51 -1.13
CA ALA A 134 -4.49 7.49 -0.75
C ALA A 134 -4.31 7.03 0.71
N ALA A 135 -3.07 6.94 1.19
CA ALA A 135 -2.79 6.58 2.57
C ALA A 135 -3.20 7.69 3.55
N ILE A 136 -2.68 8.91 3.38
CA ILE A 136 -2.87 9.98 4.38
C ILE A 136 -4.28 10.57 4.40
N CYS A 137 -5.02 10.48 3.29
CA CYS A 137 -6.40 10.95 3.21
C CYS A 137 -7.43 9.95 3.77
N GLU A 138 -6.99 8.82 4.32
CA GLU A 138 -7.85 7.87 5.00
C GLU A 138 -8.57 8.52 6.20
N PRO A 139 -9.92 8.53 6.25
CA PRO A 139 -10.68 9.25 7.27
C PRO A 139 -10.26 8.97 8.72
N ARG A 140 -9.88 7.72 9.05
CA ARG A 140 -9.47 7.38 10.42
C ARG A 140 -8.14 8.04 10.85
N LEU A 141 -7.30 8.49 9.91
CA LEU A 141 -6.06 9.21 10.19
C LEU A 141 -6.25 10.73 10.33
N LEU A 142 -7.38 11.29 9.89
CA LEU A 142 -7.63 12.73 9.82
C LEU A 142 -8.24 13.31 11.12
N ARG A 143 -7.91 12.73 12.28
CA ARG A 143 -8.56 13.07 13.56
C ARG A 143 -7.98 14.29 14.26
N SER A 144 -6.85 14.83 13.78
CA SER A 144 -6.24 16.05 14.31
C SER A 144 -6.03 17.11 13.22
N PRO A 145 -6.02 18.41 13.59
CA PRO A 145 -5.65 19.48 12.67
C PRO A 145 -4.28 19.27 12.02
N GLU A 146 -3.32 18.73 12.77
CA GLU A 146 -1.96 18.46 12.30
C GLU A 146 -1.98 17.39 11.20
N ALA A 147 -2.70 16.28 11.42
CA ALA A 147 -2.84 15.22 10.41
C ALA A 147 -3.57 15.72 9.16
N ALA A 148 -4.62 16.54 9.33
CA ALA A 148 -5.33 17.15 8.21
C ALA A 148 -4.42 18.10 7.41
N ALA A 149 -3.56 18.88 8.09
CA ALA A 149 -2.60 19.76 7.42
C ALA A 149 -1.58 18.97 6.58
N VAL A 150 -1.09 17.83 7.08
CA VAL A 150 -0.21 16.93 6.30
C VAL A 150 -0.94 16.39 5.07
N ALA A 151 -2.19 15.95 5.22
CA ALA A 151 -2.97 15.44 4.08
C ALA A 151 -3.20 16.50 3.00
N ILE A 152 -3.55 17.73 3.39
CA ILE A 152 -3.69 18.88 2.47
C ILE A 152 -2.36 19.16 1.75
N GLU A 153 -1.25 19.12 2.47
CA GLU A 153 0.08 19.37 1.91
C GLU A 153 0.49 18.29 0.90
N VAL A 154 0.21 17.01 1.19
CA VAL A 154 0.41 15.90 0.25
C VAL A 154 -0.43 16.09 -1.01
N CYS A 155 -1.73 16.39 -0.88
CA CYS A 155 -2.61 16.68 -2.01
C CYS A 155 -2.10 17.86 -2.85
N ARG A 156 -1.60 18.92 -2.20
CA ARG A 156 -1.02 20.09 -2.87
C ARG A 156 0.24 19.74 -3.65
N ARG A 157 1.14 18.91 -3.11
CA ARG A 157 2.35 18.41 -3.80
C ARG A 157 1.98 17.56 -5.01
N ALA A 158 1.17 16.52 -4.81
CA ALA A 158 0.74 15.62 -5.88
C ALA A 158 0.03 16.37 -7.01
N THR A 159 -0.87 17.31 -6.68
CA THR A 159 -1.58 18.12 -7.69
C THR A 159 -0.63 19.01 -8.50
N ARG A 160 0.38 19.62 -7.87
CA ARG A 160 1.41 20.39 -8.59
C ARG A 160 2.20 19.51 -9.57
N HIS A 161 2.58 18.31 -9.16
CA HIS A 161 3.26 17.36 -10.04
C HIS A 161 2.38 16.96 -11.23
N LEU A 162 1.10 16.63 -11.00
CA LEU A 162 0.15 16.32 -12.08
C LEU A 162 0.02 17.46 -13.10
N VAL A 163 -0.10 18.71 -12.65
CA VAL A 163 -0.16 19.89 -13.53
C VAL A 163 1.12 20.08 -14.34
N ALA A 164 2.29 19.87 -13.72
CA ALA A 164 3.58 19.96 -14.38
C ALA A 164 3.72 18.90 -15.49
N MET A 165 3.34 17.65 -15.19
CA MET A 165 3.34 16.55 -16.16
C MET A 165 2.41 16.82 -17.35
N ALA A 166 1.18 17.29 -17.09
CA ALA A 166 0.23 17.64 -18.15
C ALA A 166 0.76 18.78 -19.05
N SER A 167 1.54 19.69 -18.48
CA SER A 167 2.20 20.77 -19.23
C SER A 167 3.39 20.29 -20.05
N GLN A 168 4.13 19.28 -19.57
CA GLN A 168 5.24 18.66 -20.29
C GLN A 168 4.74 17.78 -21.45
N ARG A 169 3.70 16.97 -21.24
CA ARG A 169 3.08 16.16 -22.32
C ARG A 169 2.56 17.04 -23.46
N ARG A 170 1.93 18.18 -23.15
CA ARG A 170 1.49 19.15 -24.17
C ARG A 170 2.64 19.79 -24.97
N LYS A 171 3.86 19.81 -24.43
CA LYS A 171 5.05 20.37 -25.10
C LYS A 171 5.81 19.32 -25.93
N GLN A 172 5.54 18.03 -25.74
CA GLN A 172 6.04 16.99 -26.63
C GLN A 172 5.14 16.97 -27.87
N PRO A 173 5.68 17.20 -29.09
CA PRO A 173 4.89 17.02 -30.30
C PRO A 173 4.38 15.57 -30.36
N ASP A 174 3.16 15.37 -30.86
CA ASP A 174 2.60 14.04 -31.10
C ASP A 174 3.61 13.20 -31.90
N GLN A 175 4.30 12.28 -31.22
CA GLN A 175 4.97 11.19 -31.90
C GLN A 175 3.89 10.16 -32.20
N THR A 176 3.20 10.37 -33.31
CA THR A 176 2.35 9.34 -33.92
C THR A 176 3.28 8.25 -34.49
N PRO A 177 3.00 6.95 -34.26
CA PRO A 177 3.73 5.87 -34.90
C PRO A 177 3.56 5.88 -36.44
#